data_AF-A0A355SE65-F1
#
_entry.id   AF-A0A355SE65-F1
#
_cell.length_a   1.000
_cell.length_b   1.000
_cell.length_c   1.000
_cell.angle_alpha   90.00
_cell.angle_beta   90.00
_cell.angle_gamma   90.00
#
_symmetry.space_group_name_H-M   'P 1'
#
loop_
_entity.id
_entity.type
_entity.pdbx_description
1 polymer ?
#
loop_
_entity_poly.entity_id
_entity_poly.type
_entity_poly.pdbx_seq_one_letter_code
_entity_poly.pdbx_strand_id
1 'polypeptide(L)'
;APRAPFIIEKKLYKMEQLPYVWHEFVKFLSERAEYLHSFLSTIDRVEISGNKLLFVTDFKFYEDWVLEKNNKMRIMNTVSRYVDVPPTFDIGVKVIEKIPDDIREKIMRRYDDLTK
;
A
#
# COMPACT_ATOMS: atom_id res chain seq x y z
N ALA A 1 -21.64 23.97 -19.94
CA ALA A 1 -20.32 23.87 -19.29
C ALA A 1 -19.50 22.83 -20.04
N PRO A 2 -18.21 23.08 -20.36
CA PRO A 2 -17.37 22.04 -20.94
C PRO A 2 -17.17 20.92 -19.91
N ARG A 3 -17.50 19.68 -20.28
CA ARG A 3 -17.23 18.50 -19.44
C ARG A 3 -15.72 18.34 -19.34
N ALA A 4 -15.20 18.30 -18.12
CA ALA A 4 -13.81 17.96 -17.87
C ALA A 4 -13.50 16.61 -18.57
N PRO A 5 -12.34 16.47 -19.23
CA PRO A 5 -12.00 15.23 -19.91
C PRO A 5 -11.92 14.10 -18.88
N PHE A 6 -12.73 13.07 -19.06
CA PHE A 6 -12.57 11.81 -18.34
C PHE A 6 -11.36 11.10 -18.94
N ILE A 7 -10.19 11.30 -18.34
CA ILE A 7 -9.03 10.44 -18.62
C ILE A 7 -9.35 9.10 -17.97
N ILE A 8 -9.78 8.13 -18.79
CA ILE A 8 -9.86 6.73 -18.35
C ILE A 8 -8.42 6.25 -18.27
N GLU A 9 -7.79 6.42 -17.11
CA GLU A 9 -6.49 5.84 -16.84
C GLU A 9 -6.63 4.32 -16.92
N LYS A 10 -5.92 3.72 -17.88
CA LYS A 10 -5.83 2.27 -18.02
C LYS A 10 -5.32 1.68 -16.71
N LYS A 11 -6.04 0.71 -16.14
CA LYS A 11 -5.56 -0.06 -14.98
C LYS A 11 -4.27 -0.77 -15.40
N LEU A 12 -3.20 -0.52 -14.68
CA LEU A 12 -1.85 -1.02 -14.99
C LEU A 12 -1.56 -2.33 -14.27
N TYR A 13 -2.26 -2.58 -13.16
CA TYR A 13 -2.09 -3.76 -12.32
C TYR A 13 -3.45 -4.44 -12.11
N LYS A 14 -3.43 -5.72 -11.75
CA LYS A 14 -4.58 -6.43 -11.21
C LYS A 14 -4.41 -6.66 -9.71
N MET A 15 -5.52 -6.72 -8.97
CA MET A 15 -5.48 -6.93 -7.52
C MET A 15 -4.65 -8.16 -7.16
N GLU A 16 -4.81 -9.27 -7.87
CA GLU A 16 -4.14 -10.56 -7.63
C GLU A 16 -2.62 -10.49 -7.80
N GLN A 17 -2.12 -9.48 -8.52
CA GLN A 17 -0.70 -9.29 -8.75
C GLN A 17 -0.01 -8.54 -7.61
N LEU A 18 -0.76 -7.75 -6.84
CA LEU A 18 -0.19 -6.84 -5.83
C LEU A 18 0.74 -7.53 -4.82
N PRO A 19 0.45 -8.73 -4.28
CA PRO A 19 1.39 -9.42 -3.38
C PRO A 19 2.76 -9.70 -3.99
N TYR A 20 2.83 -9.86 -5.33
CA TYR A 20 4.06 -10.19 -6.05
C TYR A 20 4.81 -8.96 -6.55
N VAL A 21 4.08 -7.88 -6.88
CA VAL A 21 4.66 -6.65 -7.47
C VAL A 21 4.55 -5.44 -6.54
N TRP A 22 4.33 -5.66 -5.23
CA TRP A 22 4.05 -4.59 -4.26
C TRP A 22 5.06 -3.46 -4.32
N HIS A 23 6.36 -3.78 -4.27
CA HIS A 23 7.42 -2.77 -4.30
C HIS A 23 7.47 -2.00 -5.63
N GLU A 24 7.20 -2.67 -6.76
CA GLU A 24 7.10 -2.02 -8.06
C GLU A 24 5.92 -1.06 -8.12
N PHE A 25 4.77 -1.49 -7.60
CA PHE A 25 3.57 -0.67 -7.51
C PHE A 25 3.81 0.57 -6.65
N VAL A 26 4.43 0.43 -5.48
CA VAL A 26 4.76 1.57 -4.61
C VAL A 26 5.78 2.51 -5.26
N LYS A 27 6.80 1.97 -5.93
CA LYS A 27 7.76 2.79 -6.69
C LYS A 27 7.05 3.61 -7.76
N PHE A 28 6.15 2.99 -8.51
CA PHE A 28 5.31 3.67 -9.50
C PHE A 28 4.47 4.80 -8.89
N LEU A 29 3.90 4.62 -7.69
CA LEU A 29 3.18 5.69 -6.97
C LEU A 29 4.12 6.84 -6.58
N SER A 30 5.33 6.53 -6.13
CA SER A 30 6.35 7.52 -5.78
C SER A 30 6.78 8.36 -6.99
N GLU A 31 6.99 7.75 -8.15
CA GLU A 31 7.33 8.45 -9.39
C GLU A 31 6.24 9.42 -9.86
N ARG A 32 4.99 9.20 -9.42
CA ARG A 32 3.83 10.07 -9.70
C ARG A 32 3.51 11.05 -8.59
N ALA A 33 4.32 11.09 -7.52
CA ALA A 33 4.09 11.91 -6.34
C ALA A 33 2.68 11.73 -5.73
N GLU A 34 2.14 10.50 -5.78
CA GLU A 34 0.83 10.18 -5.18
C GLU A 34 0.89 10.35 -3.66
N TYR A 35 -0.06 11.10 -3.08
CA TYR A 35 -0.01 11.57 -1.69
C TYR A 35 0.29 10.46 -0.65
N LEU A 36 -0.10 9.22 -0.92
CA LEU A 36 0.06 8.08 0.01
C LEU A 36 1.30 7.23 -0.26
N HIS A 37 2.14 7.56 -1.25
CA HIS A 37 3.29 6.72 -1.61
C HIS A 37 4.24 6.51 -0.42
N SER A 38 4.47 7.54 0.40
CA SER A 38 5.36 7.48 1.57
C SER A 38 4.86 6.50 2.64
N PHE A 39 3.54 6.43 2.85
CA PHE A 39 2.97 5.44 3.76
C PHE A 39 3.05 4.04 3.15
N LEU A 40 2.63 3.87 1.89
CA LEU A 40 2.60 2.56 1.25
C LEU A 40 4.01 1.95 1.11
N SER A 41 5.06 2.79 1.04
CA SER A 41 6.46 2.33 1.10
C SER A 41 6.93 1.80 2.43
N THR A 42 6.20 2.03 3.54
CA THR A 42 6.54 1.43 4.83
C THR A 42 5.98 0.01 4.99
N ILE A 43 5.09 -0.41 4.07
CA ILE A 43 4.50 -1.74 4.10
C ILE A 43 5.41 -2.69 3.33
N ASP A 44 5.96 -3.68 4.03
CA ASP A 44 6.89 -4.66 3.45
C ASP A 44 6.18 -5.62 2.48
N ARG A 45 4.96 -6.05 2.82
CA ARG A 45 4.18 -6.97 1.98
C ARG A 45 2.68 -6.77 2.15
N VAL A 46 1.95 -7.21 1.14
CA VAL A 46 0.49 -7.27 1.16
C VAL A 46 0.00 -8.69 0.91
N GLU A 47 -1.15 -9.01 1.47
CA GLU A 47 -1.86 -10.28 1.24
C GLU A 47 -3.25 -10.00 0.67
N ILE A 48 -3.84 -11.00 0.03
CA ILE A 48 -5.23 -10.93 -0.45
C ILE A 48 -6.07 -11.90 0.36
N SER A 49 -7.22 -11.41 0.84
CA SER A 49 -8.23 -12.23 1.52
C SER A 49 -9.60 -11.90 0.95
N GLY A 50 -10.09 -12.76 0.05
CA GLY A 50 -11.27 -12.48 -0.76
C GLY A 50 -11.10 -11.19 -1.56
N ASN A 51 -12.01 -10.24 -1.38
CA ASN A 51 -11.95 -8.93 -2.03
C ASN A 51 -11.21 -7.87 -1.20
N LYS A 52 -10.42 -8.30 -0.20
CA LYS A 52 -9.63 -7.40 0.66
C LYS A 52 -8.14 -7.46 0.36
N LEU A 53 -7.51 -6.30 0.27
CA LEU A 53 -6.05 -6.17 0.31
C LEU A 53 -5.61 -5.90 1.76
N LEU A 54 -4.79 -6.78 2.32
CA LEU A 54 -4.30 -6.70 3.70
C LEU A 54 -2.88 -6.16 3.71
N PHE A 55 -2.66 -5.02 4.35
CA PHE A 55 -1.32 -4.51 4.64
C PHE A 55 -0.74 -5.28 5.82
N VAL A 56 0.35 -6.00 5.59
CA VAL A 56 1.01 -6.76 6.66
C VAL A 56 2.06 -5.88 7.32
N THR A 57 1.93 -5.69 8.63
CA THR A 57 2.79 -4.77 9.40
C THR A 57 3.06 -5.33 10.79
N ASP A 58 4.20 -4.99 11.36
CA ASP A 58 4.57 -5.21 12.75
C ASP A 58 4.21 -4.00 13.65
N PHE A 59 3.71 -2.90 13.05
CA PHE A 59 3.33 -1.69 13.76
C PHE A 59 1.82 -1.58 13.95
N LYS A 60 1.36 -1.85 15.18
CA LYS A 60 -0.07 -1.74 15.56
C LYS A 60 -0.69 -0.36 15.26
N PHE A 61 0.09 0.71 15.38
CA PHE A 61 -0.39 2.07 15.07
C PHE A 61 -0.90 2.23 13.63
N TYR A 62 -0.36 1.45 12.68
CA TYR A 62 -0.84 1.50 11.29
C TYR A 62 -2.23 0.90 11.12
N GLU A 63 -2.66 0.00 12.00
CA GLU A 63 -4.02 -0.53 11.97
C GLU A 63 -5.06 0.57 12.18
N ASP A 64 -4.95 1.31 13.29
CA ASP A 64 -5.88 2.41 13.61
C ASP A 64 -5.89 3.49 12.53
N TRP A 65 -4.71 3.85 12.03
CA TRP A 65 -4.58 4.88 11.00
C TRP A 65 -5.15 4.45 9.65
N VAL A 66 -4.87 3.22 9.19
CA VAL A 66 -5.39 2.70 7.92
C VAL A 66 -6.90 2.52 7.97
N LEU A 67 -7.44 2.07 9.11
CA LEU A 67 -8.86 1.80 9.28
C LEU A 67 -9.69 3.06 9.56
N GLU A 68 -9.04 4.20 9.89
CA GLU A 68 -9.71 5.50 9.95
C GLU A 68 -10.39 5.82 8.61
N LYS A 69 -11.65 6.25 8.68
CA LYS A 69 -12.56 6.35 7.53
C LYS A 69 -11.97 7.14 6.35
N ASN A 70 -11.36 8.30 6.59
CA ASN A 70 -10.83 9.15 5.53
C ASN A 70 -9.57 8.54 4.90
N ASN A 71 -8.64 8.06 5.71
CA ASN A 71 -7.42 7.39 5.24
C ASN A 71 -7.76 6.14 4.45
N LYS A 72 -8.66 5.31 4.98
CA LYS A 72 -9.14 4.10 4.33
C LYS A 72 -9.67 4.40 2.92
N MET A 73 -10.57 5.38 2.81
CA MET A 73 -11.14 5.80 1.54
C MET A 73 -10.09 6.34 0.57
N ARG A 74 -9.11 7.13 1.05
CA ARG A 74 -8.02 7.64 0.22
C ARG A 74 -7.11 6.54 -0.31
N ILE A 75 -6.74 5.57 0.53
CA ILE A 75 -5.94 4.42 0.13
C ILE A 75 -6.71 3.61 -0.92
N MET A 76 -7.98 3.30 -0.65
CA MET A 76 -8.82 2.57 -1.60
C MET A 76 -8.90 3.29 -2.95
N ASN A 77 -9.13 4.60 -2.96
CA ASN A 77 -9.19 5.38 -4.20
C ASN A 77 -7.85 5.37 -4.96
N THR A 78 -6.73 5.43 -4.24
CA THR A 78 -5.38 5.39 -4.84
C THR A 78 -5.12 4.03 -5.48
N VAL A 79 -5.42 2.94 -4.78
CA VAL A 79 -5.28 1.58 -5.31
C VAL A 79 -6.21 1.39 -6.50
N SER A 80 -7.51 1.66 -6.33
CA SER A 80 -8.52 1.51 -7.38
C SER A 80 -8.28 2.40 -8.59
N ARG A 81 -7.45 3.45 -8.52
CA ARG A 81 -7.08 4.28 -9.68
C ARG A 81 -6.21 3.48 -10.66
N TYR A 82 -5.24 2.74 -10.16
CA TYR A 82 -4.21 2.08 -10.97
C TYR A 82 -4.35 0.57 -11.04
N VAL A 83 -5.13 -0.01 -10.13
CA VAL A 83 -5.33 -1.45 -9.98
C VAL A 83 -6.76 -1.79 -10.36
N ASP A 84 -6.91 -2.84 -11.17
CA ASP A 84 -8.19 -3.47 -11.44
C ASP A 84 -8.64 -4.25 -10.20
N VAL A 85 -9.71 -3.79 -9.58
CA VAL A 85 -10.23 -4.29 -8.29
C VAL A 85 -11.73 -4.57 -8.40
N PRO A 86 -12.27 -5.54 -7.63
CA PRO A 86 -13.69 -5.85 -7.65
C PRO A 86 -14.55 -4.70 -7.07
N PRO A 87 -15.86 -4.63 -7.39
CA PRO A 87 -16.75 -3.58 -6.87
C PRO A 87 -16.87 -3.54 -5.34
N THR A 88 -16.69 -4.68 -4.68
CA THR A 88 -16.70 -4.79 -3.21
C THR A 88 -15.30 -4.79 -2.63
N PHE A 89 -14.33 -4.20 -3.34
CA PHE A 89 -12.96 -4.06 -2.89
C PHE A 89 -12.92 -3.35 -1.54
N ASP A 90 -12.07 -3.86 -0.65
CA ASP A 90 -11.85 -3.28 0.67
C ASP A 90 -10.37 -3.45 1.07
N ILE A 91 -9.95 -2.76 2.12
CA ILE A 91 -8.60 -2.88 2.67
C ILE A 91 -8.64 -3.20 4.16
N GLY A 92 -7.59 -3.84 4.64
CA GLY A 92 -7.41 -4.15 6.05
C GLY A 92 -5.93 -4.18 6.43
N VAL A 93 -5.67 -4.46 7.70
CA VAL A 93 -4.32 -4.60 8.24
C VAL A 93 -4.22 -5.96 8.91
N LYS A 94 -3.07 -6.62 8.72
CA LYS A 94 -2.70 -7.84 9.43
C LYS A 94 -1.47 -7.51 10.26
N VAL A 95 -1.67 -7.34 11.56
CA VAL A 95 -0.57 -7.10 12.49
C VAL A 95 0.12 -8.42 12.79
N ILE A 96 1.42 -8.50 12.50
CA ILE A 96 2.26 -9.66 12.86
C ILE A 96 3.10 -9.34 14.08
N GLU A 97 3.20 -10.29 15.00
CA GLU A 97 4.14 -10.18 16.12
C GLU A 97 5.57 -10.32 15.58
N LYS A 98 6.42 -9.39 15.98
CA LYS A 98 7.81 -9.34 15.54
C LYS A 98 8.60 -10.37 16.33
N ILE A 99 9.02 -11.45 15.68
CA ILE A 99 10.03 -12.36 16.25
C ILE A 99 11.35 -11.57 16.30
N PRO A 100 12.09 -11.54 17.43
CA PRO A 100 13.14 -10.55 17.69
C PRO A 100 14.29 -10.44 16.66
N ASP A 101 14.47 -11.41 15.78
CA ASP A 101 15.55 -11.41 14.79
C ASP A 101 15.36 -10.35 13.67
N ASP A 102 14.11 -10.00 13.31
CA ASP A 102 13.80 -9.02 12.25
C ASP A 102 14.08 -7.56 12.63
N ILE A 103 14.11 -7.25 13.94
CA ILE A 103 14.44 -5.90 14.42
C ILE A 103 15.90 -5.58 14.12
N ARG A 104 16.78 -6.58 14.26
CA ARG A 104 18.21 -6.40 14.05
C ARG A 104 18.52 -6.11 12.58
N GLU A 105 17.88 -6.83 11.65
CA GLU A 105 18.02 -6.54 10.21
C GLU A 105 17.46 -5.17 9.82
N LYS A 106 16.28 -4.79 10.32
CA LYS A 106 15.70 -3.47 10.03
C LYS A 106 16.55 -2.32 10.59
N ILE A 107 17.16 -2.50 11.77
CA ILE A 107 18.11 -1.53 12.35
C ILE A 107 19.36 -1.45 11.48
N MET A 108 19.93 -2.58 11.04
CA MET A 108 21.11 -2.57 10.19
C MET A 108 20.85 -1.91 8.83
N ARG A 109 19.71 -2.18 8.18
CA ARG A 109 19.34 -1.52 6.91
C ARG A 109 19.20 0.00 7.07
N ARG A 110 18.56 0.47 8.15
CA ARG A 110 18.48 1.91 8.46
C ARG A 110 19.85 2.54 8.77
N TYR A 111 20.74 1.79 9.40
CA TYR A 111 22.09 2.25 9.70
C TYR A 111 22.92 2.41 8.42
N ASP A 112 22.80 1.47 7.48
CA ASP A 112 23.43 1.54 6.16
C ASP A 112 22.90 2.71 5.31
N ASP A 113 21.59 3.00 5.37
CA ASP A 113 20.99 4.14 4.66
C ASP A 113 21.39 5.52 5.23
N LEU A 114 21.75 5.58 6.52
CA LEU A 114 22.16 6.82 7.20
C LEU A 114 23.68 7.09 7.14
N THR A 115 24.47 6.11 6.73
CA THR A 115 25.94 6.19 6.70
C THR A 115 26.53 6.20 5.29
N LYS A 116 25.67 6.24 4.26
CA LYS A 116 26.05 6.48 2.85
C LYS A 116 25.85 7.93 2.43
#